data_AF-A0A645E9J3-F1
#
_entry.id   AF-A0A645E9J3-F1
#
_cell.length_a   1.000
_cell.length_b   1.000
_cell.length_c   1.000
_cell.angle_alpha   90.00
_cell.angle_beta   90.00
_cell.angle_gamma   90.00
#
_symmetry.space_group_name_H-M   'P 1'
#
loop_
_entity.id
_entity.type
_entity.pdbx_description
1 polymer ?
#
loop_
_entity_poly.entity_id
_entity_poly.type
_entity_poly.pdbx_seq_one_letter_code
_entity_poly.pdbx_strand_id
1 'polypeptide(L)'
;MSIIGNETTGVTAIETAEVEWVTTERGRMPKQIESTIRRQPATDVLIAMGFVGAETYLPGALNITLDKSNYVTSRPGVFAAGDMRTGQSLVVRASADAVRAAKEVERYLLS
;
A
#
# COMPACT_ATOMS: atom_id res chain seq x y z
N MET A 1 1.78 1.10 -18.58
CA MET A 1 0.35 1.08 -18.93
C MET A 1 -0.13 2.51 -19.00
N SER A 2 -0.81 2.88 -20.07
CA SER A 2 -1.39 4.21 -20.24
C SER A 2 -2.91 4.06 -20.46
N ILE A 3 -3.70 4.95 -19.84
CA ILE A 3 -5.15 5.00 -20.06
C ILE A 3 -5.39 6.04 -21.15
N ILE A 4 -6.11 5.65 -22.20
CA ILE A 4 -6.41 6.50 -23.35
C ILE A 4 -7.87 6.93 -23.27
N GLY A 5 -8.14 8.23 -23.36
CA GLY A 5 -9.48 8.79 -23.24
C GLY A 5 -9.45 10.32 -23.26
N ASN A 6 -10.62 10.95 -23.23
CA ASN A 6 -10.79 12.39 -23.06
C ASN A 6 -12.09 12.70 -22.31
N GLU A 7 -12.33 13.97 -22.01
CA GLU A 7 -13.51 14.43 -21.24
C GLU A 7 -14.84 14.13 -21.93
N THR A 8 -14.88 14.09 -23.26
CA THR A 8 -16.10 13.90 -24.05
C THR A 8 -16.49 12.43 -24.18
N THR A 9 -15.51 11.55 -24.39
CA THR A 9 -15.75 10.11 -24.67
C THR A 9 -15.48 9.19 -23.49
N GLY A 10 -14.88 9.69 -22.41
CA GLY A 10 -14.35 8.86 -21.34
C GLY A 10 -13.17 8.00 -21.81
N VAL A 11 -12.92 6.89 -21.11
CA VAL A 11 -11.89 5.92 -21.48
C VAL A 11 -12.29 5.21 -22.78
N THR A 12 -11.33 5.07 -23.70
CA THR A 12 -11.54 4.41 -24.99
C THR A 12 -10.59 3.23 -25.21
N ALA A 13 -9.43 3.23 -24.55
CA ALA A 13 -8.48 2.13 -24.62
C ALA A 13 -7.49 2.14 -23.44
N ILE A 14 -6.79 1.02 -23.28
CA ILE A 14 -5.55 0.92 -22.51
C ILE A 14 -4.40 0.58 -23.44
N GLU A 15 -3.23 1.16 -23.17
CA GLU A 15 -1.98 0.83 -23.83
C GLU A 15 -1.10 0.04 -22.87
N THR A 16 -0.68 -1.16 -23.27
CA THR A 16 0.12 -2.09 -22.46
C THR A 16 1.32 -2.58 -23.25
N ALA A 17 2.39 -2.95 -22.55
CA ALA A 17 3.57 -3.61 -23.11
C ALA A 17 3.87 -4.87 -22.32
N GLU A 18 4.50 -5.85 -22.97
CA GLU A 18 5.15 -6.95 -22.27
C GLU A 18 6.42 -6.44 -21.58
N VAL A 19 6.80 -7.12 -20.50
CA VAL A 19 7.96 -6.76 -19.70
C VAL A 19 8.95 -7.92 -19.62
N GLU A 20 10.22 -7.60 -19.81
CA GLU A 20 11.33 -8.48 -19.45
C GLU A 20 11.86 -8.12 -18.07
N TRP A 21 12.25 -9.12 -17.28
CA TRP A 21 12.84 -8.88 -15.97
C TRP A 21 14.35 -8.80 -16.09
N VAL A 22 14.91 -7.60 -15.96
CA VAL A 22 16.35 -7.36 -16.05
C VAL A 22 16.96 -7.20 -14.66
N THR A 23 18.17 -7.73 -14.47
CA THR A 23 18.95 -7.51 -13.24
C THR A 23 19.71 -6.20 -13.38
N THR A 24 19.52 -5.30 -12.41
CA THR A 24 20.22 -4.02 -12.30
C THR A 24 20.96 -3.96 -10.97
N GLU A 25 21.79 -2.92 -10.77
CA GLU A 25 22.43 -2.64 -9.47
C GLU A 25 21.42 -2.46 -8.32
N ARG A 26 20.17 -2.10 -8.64
CA ARG A 26 19.07 -1.92 -7.68
C ARG A 26 18.20 -3.18 -7.52
N GLY A 27 18.61 -4.30 -8.09
CA GLY A 27 17.86 -5.56 -8.11
C GLY A 27 17.12 -5.80 -9.42
N ARG A 28 16.17 -6.75 -9.40
CA ARG A 28 15.43 -7.17 -10.60
C ARG A 28 14.30 -6.17 -10.89
N MET A 29 14.35 -5.53 -12.05
CA MET A 29 13.37 -4.53 -12.47
C MET A 29 12.65 -4.97 -13.76
N PRO A 30 11.34 -4.68 -13.89
CA PRO A 30 10.63 -4.89 -15.15
C PRO A 30 11.03 -3.79 -16.15
N LYS A 31 11.43 -4.19 -17.35
CA LYS A 31 11.73 -3.30 -18.48
C LYS A 31 10.77 -3.60 -19.62
N GLN A 32 10.18 -2.55 -20.21
CA GLN A 32 9.22 -2.71 -21.30
C GLN A 32 9.91 -3.19 -22.58
N ILE A 33 9.23 -4.06 -23.33
CA ILE A 33 9.65 -4.49 -24.66
C ILE A 33 8.88 -3.61 -25.66
N GLU A 34 9.52 -2.57 -26.18
CA GLU A 34 8.89 -1.54 -27.04
C GLU A 34 8.09 -2.12 -28.22
N SER A 35 8.59 -3.20 -28.84
CA SER A 35 7.92 -3.87 -29.96
C SER A 35 6.60 -4.56 -29.61
N THR A 36 6.27 -4.70 -28.32
CA THR A 36 5.06 -5.35 -27.82
C THR A 36 3.99 -4.36 -27.35
N ILE A 37 4.24 -3.05 -27.50
CA ILE A 37 3.27 -2.01 -27.17
C ILE A 37 2.02 -2.22 -28.02
N ARG A 38 0.88 -2.37 -27.36
CA ARG A 38 -0.41 -2.59 -28.00
C ARG A 38 -1.53 -1.86 -27.27
N ARG A 39 -2.53 -1.42 -28.03
CA ARG A 39 -3.75 -0.81 -27.51
C ARG A 39 -4.89 -1.82 -27.50
N GLN A 40 -5.60 -1.91 -26.38
CA GLN A 40 -6.81 -2.71 -26.23
C GLN A 40 -7.98 -1.76 -25.95
N PRO A 41 -9.10 -1.86 -26.70
CA PRO A 41 -10.31 -1.10 -26.39
C PRO A 41 -10.79 -1.38 -24.98
N ALA A 42 -11.17 -0.31 -24.26
CA ALA A 42 -11.71 -0.39 -22.90
C ALA A 42 -12.60 0.83 -22.66
N THR A 43 -13.72 0.63 -21.98
CA THR A 43 -14.64 1.72 -21.56
C THR A 43 -14.42 2.13 -20.12
N ASP A 44 -13.87 1.22 -19.32
CA ASP A 44 -13.67 1.38 -17.88
C ASP A 44 -12.35 0.72 -17.46
N VAL A 45 -11.64 1.34 -16.52
CA VAL A 45 -10.37 0.83 -15.98
C VAL A 45 -10.43 0.89 -14.45
N LEU A 46 -10.39 -0.28 -13.81
CA LEU A 46 -10.32 -0.40 -12.36
C LEU A 46 -8.87 -0.65 -11.94
N ILE A 47 -8.29 0.28 -11.20
CA ILE A 47 -6.91 0.17 -10.70
C ILE A 47 -6.93 -0.52 -9.33
N ALA A 48 -6.49 -1.77 -9.29
CA ALA A 48 -6.36 -2.58 -8.07
C ALA A 48 -4.87 -2.80 -7.68
N MET A 49 -4.09 -1.72 -7.65
CA MET A 49 -2.64 -1.76 -7.35
C MET A 49 -2.31 -1.90 -5.85
N GLY A 50 -3.34 -1.92 -5.00
CA GLY A 50 -3.19 -1.92 -3.55
C GLY A 50 -2.78 -0.55 -2.99
N PHE A 51 -2.31 -0.56 -1.74
CA PHE A 51 -1.91 0.60 -0.96
C PHE A 51 -0.40 0.55 -0.65
N VAL A 52 0.21 1.72 -0.42
CA VAL A 52 1.65 1.84 -0.08
C VAL A 52 1.93 1.74 1.42
N GLY A 53 0.90 1.71 2.24
CA GLY A 53 0.99 1.69 3.70
C GLY A 53 -0.17 2.44 4.33
N ALA A 54 -0.05 2.75 5.61
CA ALA A 54 -0.99 3.60 6.31
C ALA A 54 -0.98 5.02 5.72
N GLU A 55 -2.17 5.59 5.55
CA GLU A 55 -2.32 6.98 5.14
C GLU A 55 -1.76 7.92 6.23
N THR A 56 -1.12 9.02 5.81
CA THR A 56 -0.38 9.91 6.72
C THR A 56 -1.25 10.94 7.42
N TYR A 57 -2.49 11.16 6.95
CA TYR A 57 -3.38 12.18 7.50
C TYR A 57 -3.73 11.93 8.98
N LEU A 58 -3.97 10.66 9.36
CA LEU A 58 -4.39 10.33 10.72
C LEU A 58 -3.24 10.44 11.72
N PRO A 59 -2.04 9.89 11.46
CA PRO A 59 -0.86 10.15 12.29
C PRO A 59 -0.55 11.64 12.40
N GLY A 60 -0.66 12.39 11.31
CA GLY A 60 -0.47 13.84 11.30
C GLY A 60 -1.48 14.58 12.19
N ALA A 61 -2.77 14.26 12.07
CA ALA A 61 -3.83 14.86 12.89
C ALA A 61 -3.69 14.55 14.38
N LEU A 62 -3.15 13.38 14.73
CA LEU A 62 -2.88 12.99 16.11
C LEU A 62 -1.50 13.44 16.62
N ASN A 63 -0.66 14.03 15.75
CA ASN A 63 0.74 14.36 16.02
C ASN A 63 1.53 13.16 16.59
N ILE A 64 1.43 12.02 15.90
CA ILE A 64 2.12 10.78 16.25
C ILE A 64 2.95 10.26 15.08
N THR A 65 4.03 9.55 15.39
CA THR A 65 4.74 8.72 14.41
C THR A 65 4.41 7.25 14.68
N LEU A 66 4.29 6.49 13.59
CA LEU A 66 4.04 5.05 13.61
C LEU A 66 5.35 4.28 13.56
N ASP A 67 5.44 3.18 14.29
CA ASP A 67 6.57 2.26 14.24
C ASP A 67 6.10 0.91 13.69
N LYS A 68 6.77 0.39 12.66
CA LYS A 68 6.43 -0.93 12.09
C LYS A 68 6.90 -2.10 12.96
N SER A 69 7.85 -1.86 13.87
CA SER A 69 8.47 -2.86 14.74
C SER A 69 7.82 -2.96 16.12
N ASN A 70 7.06 -1.94 16.53
CA ASN A 70 6.43 -1.85 17.84
C ASN A 70 4.96 -1.41 17.74
N TYR A 71 4.16 -1.66 18.78
CA TYR A 71 2.76 -1.24 18.83
C TYR A 71 2.59 0.16 19.45
N VAL A 72 3.59 0.66 20.16
CA VAL A 72 3.58 1.99 20.77
C VAL A 72 3.94 3.04 19.70
N THR A 73 3.20 4.15 19.68
CA THR A 73 3.49 5.29 18.80
C THR A 73 4.46 6.26 19.48
N SER A 74 4.85 7.36 18.84
CA SER A 74 5.65 8.41 19.53
C SER A 74 4.96 9.04 20.74
N ARG A 75 3.64 8.90 20.88
CA ARG A 75 2.89 9.44 22.02
C ARG A 75 2.57 8.33 23.02
N PRO A 76 3.03 8.46 24.28
CA PRO A 76 2.67 7.52 25.35
C PRO A 76 1.16 7.34 25.49
N GLY A 77 0.72 6.10 25.71
CA GLY A 77 -0.70 5.76 25.81
C GLY A 77 -1.44 5.67 24.47
N VAL A 78 -0.76 5.87 23.33
CA VAL A 78 -1.33 5.68 22.00
C VAL A 78 -0.63 4.55 21.26
N PHE A 79 -1.43 3.63 20.74
CA PHE A 79 -0.97 2.38 20.14
C PHE A 79 -1.53 2.20 18.71
N ALA A 80 -0.82 1.45 17.87
CA ALA A 80 -1.23 1.10 16.52
C ALA A 80 -1.10 -0.42 16.30
N ALA A 81 -2.00 -1.00 15.49
CA ALA A 81 -2.04 -2.42 15.18
C ALA A 81 -2.57 -2.67 13.76
N GLY A 82 -2.33 -3.87 13.23
CA GLY A 82 -2.85 -4.30 11.93
C GLY A 82 -2.27 -3.49 10.77
N ASP A 83 -3.08 -3.24 9.74
CA ASP A 83 -2.62 -2.58 8.52
C ASP A 83 -2.12 -1.16 8.75
N MET A 84 -2.59 -0.46 9.80
CA MET A 84 -2.04 0.84 10.20
C MET A 84 -0.60 0.75 10.68
N ARG A 85 -0.16 -0.42 11.17
CA ARG A 85 1.20 -0.63 11.68
C ARG A 85 2.11 -1.23 10.62
N THR A 86 1.69 -2.31 9.96
CA THR A 86 2.56 -3.08 9.05
C THR A 86 2.28 -2.85 7.58
N GLY A 87 1.17 -2.18 7.25
CA GLY A 87 0.61 -2.15 5.90
C GLY A 87 -0.24 -3.39 5.61
N GLN A 88 -0.90 -3.35 4.45
CA GLN A 88 -1.86 -4.34 3.99
C GLN A 88 -1.39 -5.79 4.13
N SER A 89 -2.22 -6.61 4.76
CA SER A 89 -1.92 -8.03 4.98
C SER A 89 -3.17 -8.90 5.08
N LEU A 90 -3.02 -10.08 5.68
CA LEU A 90 -4.13 -10.99 5.93
C LEU A 90 -4.91 -10.58 7.19
N VAL A 91 -6.23 -10.79 7.18
CA VAL A 91 -7.10 -10.56 8.36
C VAL A 91 -6.59 -11.29 9.60
N VAL A 92 -6.12 -12.54 9.46
CA VAL A 92 -5.57 -13.31 10.59
C VAL A 92 -4.32 -12.66 11.21
N ARG A 93 -3.53 -11.93 10.41
CA ARG A 93 -2.37 -11.18 10.94
C ARG A 93 -2.85 -9.97 11.73
N ALA A 94 -3.86 -9.25 11.24
CA ALA A 94 -4.47 -8.16 11.99
C ALA A 94 -5.06 -8.66 13.33
N SER A 95 -5.70 -9.83 13.37
CA SER A 95 -6.18 -10.45 14.61
C SER A 95 -5.05 -10.79 15.58
N ALA A 96 -3.96 -11.38 15.08
CA ALA A 96 -2.78 -11.67 15.91
C ALA A 96 -2.09 -10.39 16.41
N ASP A 97 -2.11 -9.32 15.61
CA ASP A 97 -1.62 -7.99 15.98
C ASP A 97 -2.47 -7.38 17.09
N ALA A 98 -3.80 -7.50 17.02
CA ALA A 98 -4.69 -6.98 18.04
C ALA A 98 -4.40 -7.59 19.43
N VAL A 99 -4.18 -8.90 19.50
CA VAL A 99 -3.80 -9.57 20.76
C VAL A 99 -2.47 -9.05 21.30
N ARG A 100 -1.50 -8.76 20.42
CA ARG A 100 -0.18 -8.25 20.84
C ARG A 100 -0.23 -6.78 21.26
N ALA A 101 -0.99 -5.95 20.55
CA ALA A 101 -1.24 -4.57 20.93
C ALA A 101 -1.94 -4.48 22.29
N ALA A 102 -2.93 -5.34 22.55
CA ALA A 102 -3.61 -5.42 23.85
C ALA A 102 -2.64 -5.69 25.01
N LYS A 103 -1.62 -6.54 24.80
CA LYS A 103 -0.58 -6.79 25.81
C LYS A 103 0.31 -5.56 26.07
N GLU A 104 0.56 -4.72 25.06
CA GLU A 104 1.28 -3.45 25.28
C GLU A 104 0.42 -2.42 26.01
N VAL A 105 -0.88 -2.37 25.71
CA VAL A 105 -1.83 -1.53 26.45
C VAL A 105 -1.90 -1.96 27.91
N GLU A 106 -2.01 -3.26 28.19
CA GLU A 106 -1.99 -3.81 29.54
C GLU A 106 -0.71 -3.43 30.29
N ARG A 107 0.46 -3.63 29.67
CA ARG A 107 1.76 -3.22 30.25
C ARG A 107 1.80 -1.74 30.61
N TYR A 108 1.27 -0.87 29.76
CA TYR A 108 1.23 0.57 30.01
C TYR A 108 0.29 0.98 31.15
N LEU A 109 -0.82 0.27 31.34
CA LEU A 109 -1.78 0.57 32.41
C LEU A 109 -1.35 0.04 33.79
N LEU A 110 -0.50 -0.99 33.81
CA LEU A 110 -0.01 -1.62 35.03
C LEU A 110 1.36 -1.09 35.49
N SER A 111 2.00 -0.22 34.69
CA SER A 111 3.22 0.53 35.04
C SER A 111 2.89 1.84 35.73
#